data_AF-A0A9E2X8K1-F1
#
_entry.id   AF-A0A9E2X8K1-F1
#
_cell.length_a   1.000
_cell.length_b   1.000
_cell.length_c   1.000
_cell.angle_alpha   90.00
_cell.angle_beta   90.00
_cell.angle_gamma   90.00
#
_symmetry.space_group_name_H-M   'P 1'
#
loop_
_entity.id
_entity.type
_entity.pdbx_description
1 polymer ?
#
loop_
_entity_poly.entity_id
_entity_poly.type
_entity_poly.pdbx_seq_one_letter_code
_entity_poly.pdbx_strand_id
1 'polypeptide(L)'
;GTFFPVVHANTMMSFSIDMVSATEVYPDGPDKCTLVTSNLVPKSTAALPDFDEIFAEYIANGNVVRNEDVVAAERQQKGLSSRFNGRGCFTPQDKLVHDYNLWILDRVIGNAAP
;
A
#
# COMPACT_ATOMS: atom_id res chain seq x y z
N GLY A 1 -0.23 19.02 4.79
CA GLY A 1 -0.89 17.96 4.01
C GLY A 1 0.14 16.91 3.67
N THR A 2 -0.28 15.67 3.48
CA THR A 2 0.62 14.55 3.18
C THR A 2 0.64 14.26 1.69
N PHE A 3 1.82 14.07 1.12
CA PHE A 3 1.98 13.73 -0.30
C PHE A 3 2.19 12.23 -0.46
N PHE A 4 1.40 11.58 -1.32
CA PHE A 4 1.39 10.12 -1.49
C PHE A 4 1.74 9.71 -2.93
N PRO A 5 3.03 9.54 -3.28
CA PRO A 5 3.40 8.96 -4.56
C PRO A 5 3.36 7.42 -4.48
N VAL A 6 2.85 6.81 -5.55
CA VAL A 6 2.98 5.38 -5.82
C VAL A 6 4.10 5.17 -6.84
N VAL A 7 5.06 4.33 -6.51
CA VAL A 7 6.13 3.89 -7.40
C VAL A 7 5.80 2.47 -7.84
N HIS A 8 5.32 2.33 -9.07
CA HIS A 8 4.98 1.02 -9.61
C HIS A 8 6.26 0.15 -9.71
N ALA A 9 6.19 -1.15 -9.41
CA ALA A 9 4.97 -1.94 -9.17
C ALA A 9 4.62 -2.16 -7.68
N ASN A 10 5.50 -1.84 -6.75
CA ASN A 10 5.41 -2.45 -5.42
C ASN A 10 5.61 -1.51 -4.24
N THR A 11 5.75 -0.20 -4.45
CA THR A 11 6.02 0.73 -3.36
C THR A 11 5.06 1.91 -3.39
N MET A 12 4.56 2.27 -2.22
CA MET A 12 3.87 3.53 -1.97
C MET A 12 4.59 4.27 -0.85
N MET A 13 4.76 5.57 -1.02
CA MET A 13 5.37 6.43 0.00
C MET A 13 4.35 7.46 0.48
N SER A 14 4.51 7.87 1.74
CA SER A 14 3.76 8.91 2.40
C SER A 14 4.76 9.91 2.95
N PHE A 15 4.73 11.13 2.42
CA PHE A 15 5.55 12.24 2.89
C PHE A 15 4.70 13.15 3.76
N SER A 16 4.75 12.92 5.07
CA SER A 16 4.15 13.79 6.08
C SER A 16 5.13 14.89 6.49
N ILE A 17 4.66 15.81 7.33
CA ILE A 17 5.45 16.99 7.76
C ILE A 17 6.67 16.62 8.62
N ASP A 18 6.61 15.47 9.28
CA ASP A 18 7.48 15.02 10.37
C ASP A 18 8.14 13.67 10.08
N MET A 19 7.58 12.91 9.14
CA MET A 19 8.00 11.53 8.84
C MET A 19 7.73 11.16 7.39
N VAL A 20 8.55 10.27 6.85
CA VAL A 20 8.26 9.52 5.63
C VAL A 20 7.90 8.08 6.00
N SER A 21 6.80 7.56 5.46
CA SER A 21 6.49 6.13 5.54
C SER A 21 6.60 5.53 4.15
N ALA A 22 7.32 4.41 4.01
CA ALA A 22 7.44 3.67 2.77
C ALA A 22 6.87 2.27 2.97
N THR A 23 5.80 1.95 2.24
CA THR A 23 5.17 0.64 2.25
C THR A 23 5.51 -0.10 0.97
N GLU A 24 6.08 -1.29 1.12
CA GLU A 24 6.47 -2.18 0.05
C GLU A 24 5.62 -3.45 0.08
N VAL A 25 5.31 -3.97 -1.10
CA VAL A 25 4.53 -5.20 -1.28
C VAL A 25 5.40 -6.25 -1.96
N TYR A 26 5.65 -7.36 -1.27
CA TYR A 26 6.42 -8.47 -1.78
C TYR A 26 5.49 -9.65 -2.10
N PRO A 27 5.41 -10.11 -3.36
CA PRO A 27 4.54 -11.24 -3.70
C PRO A 27 5.12 -12.55 -3.16
N ASP A 28 4.33 -13.29 -2.40
CA ASP A 28 4.67 -14.63 -1.90
C ASP A 28 4.00 -15.75 -2.71
N GLY A 29 3.02 -15.38 -3.55
CA GLY A 29 2.23 -16.27 -4.39
C GLY A 29 1.12 -15.50 -5.13
N PRO A 30 0.26 -16.20 -5.88
CA PRO A 30 -0.82 -15.56 -6.64
C PRO A 30 -1.94 -14.96 -5.75
N ASP A 31 -2.05 -15.40 -4.50
CA ASP A 31 -3.08 -15.00 -3.54
C ASP A 31 -2.50 -14.53 -2.19
N LYS A 32 -1.18 -14.33 -2.12
CA LYS A 32 -0.48 -13.96 -0.89
C LYS A 32 0.65 -12.98 -1.16
N CYS A 33 0.81 -12.01 -0.27
CA CYS A 33 1.93 -11.10 -0.26
C CYS A 33 2.33 -10.74 1.18
N THR A 34 3.54 -10.22 1.32
CA THR A 34 4.06 -9.63 2.54
C THR A 34 4.12 -8.12 2.36
N LEU A 35 3.46 -7.38 3.26
CA LEU A 35 3.55 -5.92 3.32
C LEU A 35 4.61 -5.53 4.36
N VAL A 36 5.56 -4.71 3.94
CA VAL A 36 6.60 -4.14 4.82
C VAL A 36 6.45 -2.63 4.85
N THR A 37 6.28 -2.05 6.02
CA THR A 37 6.23 -0.59 6.19
C THR A 37 7.45 -0.12 6.98
N SER A 38 8.24 0.74 6.36
CA SER A 38 9.39 1.42 6.98
C SER A 38 9.02 2.86 7.29
N ASN A 39 9.30 3.30 8.52
CA ASN A 39 9.09 4.68 8.93
C ASN A 39 10.45 5.38 9.11
N LEU A 40 10.61 6.51 8.44
CA LEU A 40 11.84 7.28 8.39
C LEU A 40 11.60 8.67 8.97
N VAL A 41 12.36 9.02 10.00
CA VAL A 41 12.34 10.33 10.63
C VAL A 41 13.71 11.00 10.52
N PRO A 42 13.80 12.34 10.50
CA PRO A 42 15.07 13.04 10.63
C PRO A 42 15.81 12.63 11.92
N LYS A 43 17.14 12.57 11.87
CA LYS A 43 17.96 12.26 13.06
C LYS A 43 17.70 13.22 14.21
N SER A 44 17.39 14.49 13.92
CA SER A 44 17.02 15.49 14.92
C SER A 44 15.70 15.15 15.62
N THR A 45 14.74 14.58 14.90
CA THR A 45 13.45 14.14 15.46
C THR A 45 13.64 12.90 16.33
N ALA A 46 14.44 11.93 15.87
CA ALA A 46 14.77 10.74 16.66
C ALA A 46 15.58 11.04 17.94
N ALA A 47 16.16 12.24 18.05
CA ALA A 47 16.90 12.67 19.23
C ALA A 47 16.04 13.42 20.25
N LEU A 48 14.74 13.63 19.97
CA LEU A 48 13.83 14.29 20.91
C LEU A 48 13.61 13.40 22.15
N PRO A 49 13.51 13.99 23.37
CA PRO A 49 13.39 13.21 24.61
C PRO A 49 12.15 12.32 24.69
N ASP A 50 11.07 12.72 24.01
CA ASP A 50 9.75 12.08 23.96
C ASP A 50 9.52 11.28 22.68
N PHE A 51 10.56 11.10 21.85
CA PHE A 51 10.46 10.45 20.55
C PHE A 51 9.85 9.04 20.63
N ASP A 52 10.35 8.18 21.52
CA ASP A 52 9.93 6.78 21.59
C ASP A 52 8.45 6.65 22.00
N GLU A 53 7.98 7.51 22.90
CA GLU A 53 6.58 7.53 23.36
C GLU A 53 5.65 7.95 22.22
N ILE A 54 5.94 9.10 21.58
CA ILE A 54 5.14 9.62 20.48
C ILE A 54 5.16 8.64 19.29
N PHE A 55 6.35 8.12 18.94
CA PHE A 55 6.48 7.20 17.81
C PHE A 55 5.71 5.90 18.05
N ALA A 56 5.66 5.38 19.28
CA ALA A 56 4.85 4.22 19.61
C ALA A 56 3.35 4.45 19.35
N GLU A 57 2.83 5.65 19.63
CA GLU A 57 1.43 6.01 19.30
C GLU A 57 1.19 6.05 17.79
N TYR A 58 2.12 6.63 17.02
CA TYR A 58 2.06 6.61 15.54
C TYR A 58 2.02 5.18 15.00
N ILE A 59 2.87 4.28 15.53
CA ILE A 59 2.88 2.87 15.12
C ILE A 59 1.59 2.15 15.52
N ALA A 60 1.06 2.41 16.72
CA ALA A 60 -0.21 1.83 17.17
C ALA A 60 -1.36 2.25 16.24
N ASN A 61 -1.47 3.53 15.91
CA ASN A 61 -2.48 4.04 14.99
C ASN A 61 -2.31 3.45 13.58
N GLY A 62 -1.08 3.45 13.05
CA GLY A 62 -0.78 2.89 11.73
C GLY A 62 -1.12 1.40 11.62
N ASN A 63 -0.92 0.63 12.69
CA ASN A 63 -1.31 -0.79 12.74
C ASN A 63 -2.83 -0.98 12.70
N VAL A 64 -3.62 -0.09 13.29
CA VAL A 64 -5.10 -0.17 13.20
C VAL A 64 -5.54 0.01 11.76
N VAL A 65 -5.13 1.11 11.11
CA VAL A 65 -5.50 1.41 9.72
C VAL A 65 -5.04 0.29 8.78
N ARG A 66 -3.80 -0.19 8.93
CA ARG A 66 -3.27 -1.28 8.10
C ARG A 66 -4.06 -2.58 8.27
N ASN A 67 -4.52 -2.89 9.48
CA ASN A 67 -5.34 -4.08 9.71
C ASN A 67 -6.71 -4.00 9.03
N GLU A 68 -7.30 -2.81 8.94
CA GLU A 68 -8.56 -2.60 8.21
C GLU A 68 -8.38 -2.90 6.70
N ASP A 69 -7.30 -2.41 6.10
CA ASP A 69 -6.95 -2.68 4.71
C ASP A 69 -6.70 -4.18 4.45
N VAL A 70 -5.96 -4.84 5.36
CA VAL A 70 -5.73 -6.30 5.27
C VAL A 70 -7.05 -7.05 5.27
N VAL A 71 -7.98 -6.72 6.17
CA VAL A 71 -9.29 -7.37 6.23
C VAL A 71 -10.09 -7.15 4.94
N ALA A 72 -10.03 -5.94 4.37
CA ALA A 72 -10.69 -5.63 3.10
C ALA A 72 -10.08 -6.44 1.93
N ALA A 73 -8.75 -6.48 1.84
CA ALA A 73 -8.02 -7.19 0.79
C ALA A 73 -8.27 -8.71 0.84
N GLU A 74 -8.23 -9.33 2.02
CA GLU A 74 -8.50 -10.76 2.21
C GLU A 74 -9.94 -11.12 1.80
N ARG A 75 -10.91 -10.29 2.18
CA ARG A 75 -12.31 -10.47 1.76
C ARG A 75 -12.48 -10.31 0.26
N GLN A 76 -11.81 -9.33 -0.34
CA GLN A 76 -11.83 -9.12 -1.79
C GLN A 76 -11.22 -10.33 -2.51
N GLN A 77 -10.06 -10.82 -2.09
CA GLN A 77 -9.39 -11.98 -2.67
C GLN A 77 -10.28 -13.23 -2.60
N LYS A 78 -10.93 -13.46 -1.44
CA LYS A 78 -11.90 -14.54 -1.28
C LYS A 78 -13.06 -14.41 -2.27
N GLY A 79 -13.60 -13.20 -2.45
CA GLY A 79 -14.63 -12.93 -3.47
C GLY A 79 -14.16 -13.21 -4.89
N LEU A 80 -12.95 -12.77 -5.24
CA LEU A 80 -12.35 -12.96 -6.56
C LEU A 80 -12.12 -14.44 -6.91
N SER A 81 -11.79 -15.27 -5.92
CA SER A 81 -11.63 -16.72 -6.08
C SER A 81 -12.94 -17.50 -6.28
N SER A 82 -14.09 -16.87 -6.06
CA SER A 82 -15.39 -17.51 -6.20
C SER A 82 -15.76 -17.73 -7.66
N ARG A 83 -16.42 -18.86 -7.97
CA ARG A 83 -17.01 -19.12 -9.29
C ARG A 83 -18.06 -18.10 -9.74
N PHE A 84 -18.61 -17.34 -8.79
CA PHE A 84 -19.64 -16.32 -9.03
C PHE A 84 -19.05 -14.92 -9.19
N ASN A 85 -17.72 -14.78 -9.16
CA ASN A 85 -17.06 -13.51 -9.37
C ASN A 85 -17.43 -12.91 -10.75
N GLY A 86 -17.74 -11.62 -10.78
CA GLY A 86 -17.95 -10.84 -11.99
C GLY A 86 -17.11 -9.57 -11.96
N ARG A 87 -16.65 -9.11 -13.12
CA ARG A 87 -15.90 -7.84 -13.22
C ARG A 87 -16.84 -6.66 -13.03
N GLY A 88 -16.59 -5.84 -12.01
CA GLY A 88 -17.31 -4.59 -11.77
C GLY A 88 -16.74 -3.40 -12.55
N CYS A 89 -17.41 -2.26 -12.45
CA CYS A 89 -16.93 -0.97 -12.98
C CYS A 89 -16.23 -0.16 -11.88
N PHE A 90 -15.16 0.53 -12.22
CA PHE A 90 -14.51 1.49 -11.33
C PHE A 90 -15.39 2.73 -11.14
N THR A 91 -15.37 3.28 -9.93
CA THR A 91 -15.95 4.61 -9.67
C THR A 91 -14.95 5.71 -10.08
N PRO A 92 -15.38 6.96 -10.28
CA PRO A 92 -14.46 8.06 -10.55
C PRO A 92 -13.35 8.23 -9.49
N GLN A 93 -13.62 7.86 -8.23
CA GLN A 93 -12.67 7.90 -7.12
C GLN A 93 -11.57 6.85 -7.26
N ASP A 94 -11.85 5.73 -7.94
CA ASP A 94 -10.90 4.63 -8.15
C ASP A 94 -10.00 4.84 -9.37
N LYS A 95 -9.89 6.08 -9.88
CA LYS A 95 -9.10 6.38 -11.09
C LYS A 95 -7.67 5.85 -11.00
N LEU A 96 -7.00 6.00 -9.86
CA LEU A 96 -5.63 5.52 -9.68
C LEU A 96 -5.53 3.99 -9.72
N VAL A 97 -6.54 3.28 -9.22
CA VAL A 97 -6.62 1.81 -9.31
C VAL A 97 -6.78 1.38 -10.77
N HIS A 98 -7.62 2.09 -11.52
CA HIS A 98 -7.79 1.85 -12.95
C HIS A 98 -6.50 2.12 -13.74
N ASP A 99 -5.82 3.24 -13.46
CA ASP A 99 -4.55 3.59 -14.11
C ASP A 99 -3.45 2.57 -13.79
N TYR A 100 -3.41 2.03 -12.56
CA TYR A 100 -2.50 0.95 -12.18
C TYR A 100 -2.76 -0.33 -12.99
N ASN A 101 -4.03 -0.71 -13.17
CA ASN A 101 -4.40 -1.86 -13.99
C ASN A 101 -3.98 -1.69 -15.46
N LEU A 102 -4.16 -0.49 -16.02
CA LEU A 102 -3.68 -0.19 -17.37
C LEU A 102 -2.16 -0.29 -17.47
N TRP A 103 -1.43 0.22 -16.47
CA TRP A 103 0.02 0.09 -16.40
C TRP A 103 0.47 -1.38 -16.38
N ILE A 104 -0.21 -2.26 -15.64
CA ILE A 104 0.08 -3.71 -15.66
C ILE A 104 -0.12 -4.28 -17.06
N LEU A 105 -1.25 -3.96 -17.71
CA LEU A 105 -1.53 -4.44 -19.06
C LEU A 105 -0.46 -3.98 -20.05
N ASP A 106 -0.01 -2.73 -19.96
CA ASP A 106 0.96 -2.17 -20.90
C ASP A 106 2.40 -2.61 -20.62
N ARG A 107 2.79 -2.74 -19.34
CA ARG A 107 4.21 -2.86 -18.94
C ARG A 107 4.61 -4.22 -18.39
N VAL A 108 3.64 -5.03 -17.97
CA VAL A 108 3.89 -6.37 -17.43
C VAL A 108 3.40 -7.43 -18.40
N ILE A 109 2.12 -7.40 -18.77
CA ILE A 109 1.53 -8.40 -19.65
C ILE A 109 1.84 -8.10 -21.12
N GLY A 110 1.65 -6.85 -21.57
CA GLY A 110 1.88 -6.42 -22.94
C GLY A 110 3.36 -6.35 -23.35
N ASN A 111 4.27 -6.38 -22.37
CA ASN A 111 5.71 -6.46 -22.57
C ASN A 111 6.25 -7.91 -22.50
N ALA A 112 5.40 -8.91 -22.26
CA ALA A 112 5.82 -10.29 -22.46
C ALA A 112 6.10 -10.46 -23.95
N ALA A 113 7.38 -10.64 -24.33
CA ALA A 113 7.74 -11.09 -25.67
C ALA A 113 6.95 -12.38 -25.98
N PRO A 114 6.62 -12.65 -27.26
CA PRO A 114 5.95 -13.89 -27.64
C PRO A 114 6.71 -15.14 -27.14
#